data_AF-A0A9E4DD67-F1
#
_entry.id   AF-A0A9E4DD67-F1
#
_cell.length_a   1.000
_cell.length_b   1.000
_cell.length_c   1.000
_cell.angle_alpha   90.00
_cell.angle_beta   90.00
_cell.angle_gamma   90.00
#
_symmetry.space_group_name_H-M   'P 1'
#
loop_
_entity.id
_entity.type
_entity.pdbx_description
1 polymer ?
#
loop_
_entity_poly.entity_id
_entity_poly.type
_entity_poly.pdbx_seq_one_letter_code
_entity_poly.pdbx_strand_id
1 'polypeptide(L)' 'MTEPAPPIKRALILSGGGGRGAYQVGVWRRLQEIGWQPDMVCGTSIG' A
#
# COMPACT_ATOMS: atom_id res chain seq x y z
N MET A 1 23.51 14.09 22.45
CA MET A 1 22.91 12.77 22.17
C MET A 1 21.77 13.03 21.22
N THR A 2 21.92 12.71 19.93
CA THR A 2 20.85 12.91 18.93
C THR A 2 19.85 11.77 19.03
N GLU A 3 18.58 12.08 19.23
CA GLU A 3 17.51 11.08 19.22
C GLU A 3 17.37 10.46 17.82
N PRO A 4 17.00 9.16 17.73
CA PRO A 4 16.76 8.53 16.44
C PRO A 4 15.55 9.19 15.75
N ALA A 5 15.64 9.35 14.44
CA ALA A 5 14.54 9.87 13.64
C ALA A 5 13.28 8.98 13.81
N PRO A 6 12.07 9.57 13.80
CA PRO A 6 10.84 8.81 13.95
C PRO A 6 10.69 7.76 12.85
N PRO A 7 10.03 6.63 13.13
CA PRO A 7 9.84 5.57 12.14
C PRO A 7 9.02 6.06 10.95
N ILE A 8 9.48 5.73 9.75
CA ILE A 8 8.81 6.11 8.50
C ILE A 8 7.51 5.30 8.36
N LYS A 9 6.37 5.98 8.38
CA LYS A 9 5.07 5.36 8.07
C LYS A 9 4.85 5.29 6.57
N ARG A 10 4.32 4.16 6.08
CA ARG A 10 4.07 3.89 4.66
C ARG A 10 2.59 3.61 4.44
N ALA A 11 2.00 4.25 3.44
CA ALA A 11 0.63 4.01 3.03
C ALA A 11 0.58 3.41 1.62
N LEU A 12 -0.32 2.47 1.40
CA LEU A 12 -0.66 1.93 0.08
C LEU A 12 -1.95 2.60 -0.41
N ILE A 13 -1.88 3.33 -1.53
CA ILE A 13 -3.02 4.03 -2.11
C ILE A 13 -3.47 3.31 -3.38
N LEU A 14 -4.69 2.80 -3.33
CA LEU A 14 -5.35 2.07 -4.40
C LEU A 14 -6.27 3.04 -5.16
N SER A 15 -5.78 3.57 -6.30
CA SER A 15 -6.52 4.56 -7.09
C SER A 15 -7.70 3.93 -7.83
N GLY A 16 -8.73 4.73 -8.12
CA GLY A 16 -9.83 4.32 -8.99
C GLY A 16 -9.37 3.98 -10.41
N GLY A 17 -10.17 3.21 -11.15
CA GLY A 17 -9.80 2.78 -12.51
C GLY A 17 -10.83 1.96 -13.27
N GLY A 18 -12.10 1.97 -12.84
CA GLY A 18 -13.18 1.18 -13.45
C GLY A 18 -12.94 -0.33 -13.37
N GLY A 19 -13.25 -1.07 -14.44
CA GLY A 19 -13.11 -2.54 -14.48
C GLY A 19 -11.70 -3.09 -14.32
N ARG A 20 -10.66 -2.24 -14.25
CA ARG A 20 -9.25 -2.64 -14.06
C ARG A 20 -8.81 -2.77 -12.60
N GLY A 21 -9.69 -2.50 -11.63
CA GLY A 21 -9.35 -2.59 -10.20
C GLY A 21 -8.85 -3.96 -9.77
N ALA A 22 -9.29 -5.04 -10.43
CA ALA A 22 -8.82 -6.40 -10.17
C ALA A 22 -7.29 -6.57 -10.32
N TYR A 23 -6.62 -5.74 -11.13
CA TYR A 23 -5.16 -5.80 -11.26
C TYR A 23 -4.41 -5.41 -9.99
N GLN A 24 -5.03 -4.62 -9.12
CA GLN A 24 -4.44 -4.19 -7.86
C GLN A 24 -4.28 -5.35 -6.87
N VAL A 25 -5.07 -6.42 -7.02
CA VAL A 25 -4.92 -7.67 -6.25
C VAL A 25 -3.56 -8.32 -6.52
N GLY A 26 -3.07 -8.26 -7.77
CA GLY A 26 -1.74 -8.78 -8.11
C GLY A 26 -0.62 -8.00 -7.42
N VAL A 27 -0.75 -6.67 -7.35
CA VAL A 27 0.18 -5.80 -6.62
C VAL A 27 0.16 -6.14 -5.13
N TRP A 28 -1.02 -6.26 -4.52
CA TRP A 28 -1.16 -6.63 -3.11
C TRP A 28 -0.48 -7.96 -2.79
N ARG A 29 -0.74 -9.00 -3.60
CA ARG A 29 -0.10 -10.31 -3.44
C ARG A 29 1.42 -10.21 -3.49
N ARG A 30 1.96 -9.48 -4.48
CA ARG A 30 3.41 -9.32 -4.61
C ARG A 30 4.04 -8.59 -3.42
N LEU A 31 3.36 -7.59 -2.87
CA LEU A 31 3.81 -6.88 -1.68
C LEU A 31 3.88 -7.81 -0.46
N GLN A 32 2.88 -8.67 -0.28
CA GLN A 32 2.88 -9.68 0.80
C GLN A 32 4.03 -10.69 0.64
N GLU A 33 4.29 -11.18 -0.58
CA GLU A 33 5.37 -12.13 -0.86
C GLU A 33 6.76 -11.59 -0.50
N ILE A 34 6.99 -10.28 -0.65
CA ILE A 34 8.27 -9.64 -0.30
C ILE A 34 8.31 -9.14 1.15
N GLY A 35 7.30 -9.47 1.95
CA GLY A 35 7.18 -9.05 3.35
C GLY A 35 6.94 -7.53 3.51
N TRP A 36 6.53 -6.83 2.46
CA TRP A 36 6.23 -5.41 2.54
C TRP A 36 4.82 -5.22 3.09
N GLN A 37 4.73 -4.52 4.22
CA GLN A 37 3.48 -4.23 4.91
C GLN A 37 3.33 -2.71 5.06
N PRO A 38 2.25 -2.12 4.54
CA PRO A 38 1.93 -0.73 4.81
C PRO A 38 1.34 -0.58 6.22
N ASP A 39 1.53 0.59 6.81
CA ASP A 39 0.85 0.99 8.05
C ASP A 39 -0.61 1.38 7.79
N MET A 40 -0.93 1.73 6.55
CA MET A 40 -2.25 2.20 6.14
C MET A 40 -2.56 1.79 4.70
N VAL A 41 -3.80 1.42 4.44
CA VAL A 41 -4.30 1.19 3.08
C VAL A 41 -5.49 2.11 2.84
N CYS A 42 -5.48 2.86 1.75
CA CYS A 42 -6.57 3.72 1.34
C CYS A 42 -6.96 3.44 -0.11
N GLY A 43 -8.25 3.49 -0.40
CA GLY A 43 -8.81 3.20 -1.72
C GLY A 43 -9.69 4.32 -2.25
N THR A 44 -9.96 4.32 -3.55
CA THR A 44 -10.97 5.19 -4.17
C THR A 44 -11.77 4.40 -5.19
N SER A 45 -13.09 4.30 -4.99
CA SER A 45 -14.01 3.54 -5.84
C SER A 45 -13.69 2.04 -5.88
N ILE A 46 -13.11 1.51 -6.95
CA ILE A 46 -12.78 0.08 -7.09
C ILE A 46 -11.45 -0.31 -6.42
N GLY A 47 -10.59 0.69 -6.16
CA GLY A 47 -9.34 0.52 -5.45
C GLY A 47 -9.58 0.52 -3.94
#